data_AF-A0A7V4WXN9-F1
#
_entry.id   AF-A0A7V4WXN9-F1
#
_cell.length_a   1.000
_cell.length_b   1.000
_cell.length_c   1.000
_cell.angle_alpha   90.00
_cell.angle_beta   90.00
_cell.angle_gamma   90.00
#
_symmetry.space_group_name_H-M   'P 1'
#
loop_
_entity.id
_entity.type
_entity.pdbx_description
1 polymer ?
#
loop_
_entity_poly.entity_id
_entity_poly.type
_entity_poly.pdbx_seq_one_letter_code
_entity_poly.pdbx_strand_id
1 'polypeptide(L)'
;KSIVRHSLPVNKEPIMDTNKLYSINELPSPLKESLPPINMTIFMYSDDPASRMVRINGQTLREGQNISEDVKLEEIRADGIIISYKNYKMHIGQKQ
;
A
#
# COMPACT_ATOMS: atom_id res chain seq x y z
N LYS A 1 -16.45 14.30 -39.63
CA LYS A 1 -15.39 14.81 -38.73
C LYS A 1 -15.49 14.06 -37.41
N SER A 2 -14.82 12.92 -37.30
CA SER A 2 -14.83 12.11 -36.07
C SER A 2 -13.51 12.36 -35.36
N ILE A 3 -13.55 13.28 -34.40
CA ILE A 3 -12.46 13.56 -33.46
C ILE A 3 -13.04 13.27 -32.10
N VAL A 4 -12.91 12.03 -31.64
CA VAL A 4 -12.82 11.74 -30.22
C VAL A 4 -11.45 11.12 -30.05
N ARG A 5 -10.46 12.01 -29.96
CA ARG A 5 -9.12 11.66 -29.49
C ARG A 5 -9.33 10.95 -28.16
N HIS A 6 -8.78 9.74 -28.04
CA HIS A 6 -8.63 9.06 -26.77
C HIS A 6 -7.70 9.92 -25.90
N SER A 7 -8.27 10.94 -25.27
CA SER A 7 -7.63 11.69 -24.22
C SER A 7 -7.58 10.75 -23.03
N LEU A 8 -6.48 9.99 -22.93
CA LEU A 8 -6.02 9.48 -21.64
C LEU A 8 -6.11 10.67 -20.67
N PRO A 9 -6.94 10.61 -19.62
CA PRO A 9 -7.06 11.74 -18.72
C PRO A 9 -5.71 11.93 -18.04
N VAL A 10 -5.08 13.06 -18.37
CA VAL A 10 -4.18 13.89 -17.55
C VAL A 10 -3.92 13.29 -16.18
N ASN A 11 -2.64 13.04 -15.86
CA ASN A 11 -2.10 12.79 -14.51
C ASN A 11 -3.17 12.94 -13.43
N LYS A 12 -3.87 11.86 -13.12
CA LYS A 12 -4.81 11.81 -11.99
C LYS A 12 -3.95 11.77 -10.74
N GLU A 13 -3.41 12.91 -10.33
CA GLU A 13 -3.08 13.10 -8.92
C GLU A 13 -4.34 12.68 -8.16
N PRO A 14 -4.27 11.62 -7.33
CA PRO A 14 -5.46 11.15 -6.65
C PRO A 14 -5.95 12.31 -5.79
N ILE A 15 -7.20 12.73 -6.00
CA ILE A 15 -7.91 13.55 -5.01
C ILE A 15 -7.71 12.87 -3.66
N MET A 16 -7.12 13.59 -2.70
CA MET A 16 -6.64 13.02 -1.44
C MET A 16 -7.81 12.58 -0.56
N ASP A 17 -8.39 11.44 -0.88
CA ASP A 17 -9.41 10.80 -0.05
C ASP A 17 -8.70 10.00 1.03
N THR A 18 -8.71 10.53 2.26
CA THR A 18 -8.16 9.86 3.45
C THR A 18 -8.85 8.55 3.78
N ASN A 19 -10.04 8.32 3.19
CA ASN A 19 -10.84 7.11 3.34
C ASN A 19 -10.69 6.13 2.16
N LYS A 20 -9.88 6.47 1.15
CA LYS A 20 -9.62 5.60 0.00
C LYS A 20 -8.33 4.80 0.21
N LEU A 21 -8.41 3.50 -0.05
CA LEU A 21 -7.25 2.63 -0.17
C LEU A 21 -6.77 2.65 -1.62
N TYR A 22 -5.56 3.17 -1.84
CA TYR A 22 -4.94 3.23 -3.16
C TYR A 22 -4.19 1.95 -3.49
N SER A 23 -4.20 1.57 -4.76
CA SER A 23 -3.28 0.57 -5.28
C SER A 23 -1.92 1.20 -5.62
N ILE A 24 -0.84 0.41 -5.57
CA ILE A 24 0.50 0.87 -5.98
C ILE A 24 0.53 1.45 -7.40
N ASN A 25 -0.37 0.98 -8.28
CA ASN A 25 -0.42 1.44 -9.64
C ASN A 25 -1.07 2.84 -9.80
N GLU A 26 -1.80 3.30 -8.80
CA GLU A 26 -2.43 4.63 -8.75
C GLU A 26 -1.47 5.72 -8.22
N LEU A 27 -0.31 5.34 -7.69
CA LEU A 27 0.69 6.32 -7.26
C LEU A 27 1.30 7.08 -8.45
N PRO A 28 1.69 8.34 -8.30
CA PRO A 28 2.59 9.03 -9.23
C PRO A 28 3.93 8.29 -9.38
N SER A 29 4.51 8.27 -10.58
CA SER A 29 5.83 7.65 -10.84
C SER A 29 6.93 7.95 -9.80
N PRO A 30 7.17 9.23 -9.41
CA PRO A 30 8.21 9.52 -8.41
C PRO A 30 7.92 8.93 -7.02
N LEU A 31 6.65 8.75 -6.67
CA LEU A 31 6.26 8.11 -5.41
C LEU A 31 6.39 6.58 -5.49
N LYS A 32 6.12 5.97 -6.66
CA LYS A 32 6.36 4.54 -6.88
C LYS A 32 7.85 4.18 -6.73
N GLU A 33 8.73 5.02 -7.29
CA GLU A 33 10.19 4.78 -7.24
C GLU A 33 10.77 4.94 -5.83
N SER A 34 10.18 5.84 -5.03
CA SER A 34 10.59 6.07 -3.64
C SER A 34 9.94 5.10 -2.64
N LEU A 35 8.95 4.30 -3.07
CA LEU A 35 8.33 3.31 -2.21
C LEU A 35 9.28 2.11 -2.07
N PRO A 36 9.75 1.78 -0.85
CA PRO A 36 10.56 0.59 -0.65
C PRO A 36 9.84 -0.66 -1.14
N PRO A 37 10.57 -1.65 -1.69
CA PRO A 37 9.95 -2.91 -2.08
C PRO A 37 9.34 -3.57 -0.85
N ILE A 38 8.09 -4.04 -0.96
CA ILE A 38 7.37 -4.69 0.14
C ILE A 38 7.35 -6.19 -0.13
N ASN A 39 8.37 -6.90 0.32
CA ASN A 39 8.47 -8.35 0.16
C ASN A 39 7.94 -9.05 1.42
N MET A 40 6.69 -9.50 1.37
CA MET A 40 6.08 -10.31 2.42
C MET A 40 6.53 -11.76 2.29
N THR A 41 7.18 -12.29 3.33
CA THR A 41 7.72 -13.66 3.35
C THR A 41 7.00 -14.57 4.34
N ILE A 42 6.50 -13.99 5.43
CA ILE A 42 5.66 -14.67 6.41
C ILE A 42 4.44 -13.80 6.62
N PHE A 43 3.27 -14.40 6.61
CA PHE A 43 2.01 -13.71 6.83
C PHE A 43 1.18 -14.53 7.81
N MET A 44 0.91 -13.97 8.98
CA MET A 44 0.12 -14.63 10.02
C MET A 44 -1.02 -13.72 10.42
N TYR A 45 -2.21 -14.10 9.97
CA TYR A 45 -3.45 -13.44 10.33
C TYR A 45 -4.14 -14.18 11.48
N SER A 46 -4.79 -13.41 12.34
CA SER A 46 -5.63 -13.86 13.45
C SER A 46 -6.75 -12.84 13.64
N ASP A 47 -7.90 -13.26 14.17
CA ASP A 47 -8.97 -12.31 14.53
C ASP A 47 -8.48 -11.31 15.59
N ASP A 48 -7.64 -11.77 16.54
CA ASP A 48 -6.98 -10.91 17.52
C ASP A 48 -5.86 -10.06 16.87
N PRO A 49 -6.00 -8.71 16.80
CA PRO A 49 -5.02 -7.84 16.15
C PRO A 49 -3.63 -7.93 16.77
N ALA A 50 -3.55 -8.13 18.09
CA ALA A 50 -2.28 -8.27 18.78
C ALA A 50 -1.51 -9.51 18.33
N SER A 51 -2.19 -10.56 17.88
CA SER A 51 -1.59 -11.82 17.39
C SER A 51 -1.22 -11.80 15.91
N ARG A 52 -1.54 -10.73 15.17
CA ARG A 52 -1.20 -10.60 13.75
C ARG A 52 0.26 -10.23 13.58
N MET A 53 0.95 -10.85 12.62
CA MET A 53 2.28 -10.43 12.21
C MET A 53 2.54 -10.68 10.73
N VAL A 54 3.48 -9.92 10.19
CA VAL A 54 3.99 -10.09 8.83
C VAL A 54 5.50 -9.93 8.84
N ARG A 55 6.22 -10.70 8.03
CA ARG A 55 7.65 -10.52 7.80
C ARG A 55 7.87 -9.81 6.47
N ILE A 56 8.28 -8.55 6.54
CA ILE A 56 8.53 -7.68 5.38
C ILE A 56 10.02 -7.40 5.30
N ASN A 57 10.64 -7.66 4.13
CA ASN A 57 12.07 -7.43 3.90
C ASN A 57 12.97 -8.06 4.98
N GLY A 58 12.60 -9.27 5.44
CA GLY A 58 13.34 -9.99 6.47
C GLY A 58 13.05 -9.56 7.92
N GLN A 59 12.27 -8.49 8.14
CA GLN A 59 11.90 -7.98 9.46
C GLN A 59 10.48 -8.40 9.85
N THR A 60 10.30 -8.88 11.07
CA THR A 60 8.98 -9.23 11.62
C THR A 60 8.31 -7.99 12.20
N LEU A 61 7.16 -7.63 11.65
CA LEU A 61 6.40 -6.43 11.98
C LEU A 61 4.98 -6.78 12.42
N ARG A 62 4.37 -5.86 13.17
CA ARG A 62 2.98 -5.89 13.64
C ARG A 62 2.31 -4.56 13.31
N GLU A 63 0.99 -4.53 13.39
CA GLU A 63 0.20 -3.32 13.23
C GLU A 63 0.76 -2.17 14.09
N GLY A 64 0.84 -0.98 13.49
CA GLY A 64 1.42 0.22 14.10
C GLY A 64 2.93 0.38 13.91
N GLN A 65 3.68 -0.64 13.48
CA GLN A 65 5.13 -0.55 13.31
C GLN A 65 5.54 0.04 11.95
N ASN A 66 6.72 0.67 11.92
CA ASN A 66 7.31 1.20 10.70
C ASN A 66 7.99 0.10 9.88
N ILE A 67 7.67 0.03 8.58
CA ILE A 67 8.39 -0.79 7.60
C ILE A 67 9.67 -0.06 7.16
N SER A 68 9.60 1.27 7.04
CA SER A 68 10.70 2.18 6.71
C SER A 68 10.37 3.57 7.26
N GLU A 69 11.28 4.54 7.11
CA GLU A 69 11.11 5.91 7.65
C GLU A 69 9.78 6.56 7.21
N ASP A 70 9.42 6.43 5.93
CA ASP A 70 8.19 7.01 5.37
C ASP A 70 7.00 6.03 5.28
N VAL A 71 7.21 4.76 5.64
CA VAL A 71 6.21 3.69 5.44
C VAL A 71 5.88 3.03 6.77
N LYS A 72 4.61 3.04 7.13
CA LYS A 72 4.10 2.41 8.34
C LYS A 72 3.06 1.34 8.03
N LEU A 73 3.14 0.22 8.74
CA LEU A 73 2.14 -0.84 8.72
C LEU A 73 0.97 -0.38 9.62
N GLU A 74 -0.17 -0.07 9.01
CA GLU A 74 -1.35 0.41 9.72
C GLU A 74 -2.21 -0.76 10.23
N GLU A 75 -2.45 -1.76 9.37
CA GLU A 75 -3.33 -2.90 9.66
C GLU A 75 -2.87 -4.14 8.91
N ILE A 76 -3.05 -5.32 9.50
CA ILE A 76 -2.89 -6.63 8.86
C ILE A 76 -4.29 -7.22 8.72
N ARG A 77 -4.71 -7.49 7.49
CA ARG A 77 -6.06 -7.98 7.15
C ARG A 77 -5.99 -9.39 6.60
N ALA A 78 -7.11 -10.11 6.57
CA ALA A 78 -7.13 -11.48 6.06
C ALA A 78 -6.64 -11.59 4.59
N ASP A 79 -6.74 -10.52 3.82
CA ASP A 79 -6.39 -10.45 2.40
C ASP A 79 -5.05 -9.74 2.11
N GLY A 80 -4.35 -9.20 3.12
CA GLY A 80 -3.09 -8.48 2.94
C GLY A 80 -2.77 -7.49 4.05
N ILE A 81 -2.11 -6.39 3.70
CA ILE A 81 -1.76 -5.32 4.64
C ILE A 81 -2.26 -3.96 4.18
N ILE A 82 -2.53 -3.09 5.15
CA ILE A 82 -2.73 -1.66 4.93
C ILE A 82 -1.47 -0.95 5.38
N ILE A 83 -0.89 -0.15 4.49
CA ILE A 83 0.24 0.70 4.82
C ILE A 83 -0.13 2.18 4.66
N SER A 84 0.48 3.03 5.48
CA SER A 84 0.53 4.46 5.24
C SER A 84 1.91 4.82 4.68
N TYR A 85 1.92 5.49 3.52
CA TYR A 85 3.12 6.03 2.89
C TYR A 85 2.89 7.49 2.56
N LYS A 86 3.63 8.38 3.24
CA LYS A 86 3.39 9.84 3.20
C LYS A 86 1.94 10.17 3.53
N ASN A 87 1.16 10.65 2.57
CA ASN A 87 -0.27 10.97 2.73
C ASN A 87 -1.20 9.94 2.08
N TYR A 88 -0.68 8.78 1.67
CA TYR A 88 -1.45 7.74 1.00
C TYR A 88 -1.65 6.54 1.91
N LYS A 89 -2.88 6.03 1.97
CA LYS A 89 -3.17 4.71 2.54
C LYS A 89 -3.32 3.70 1.42
N MET A 90 -2.62 2.58 1.51
CA MET A 90 -2.55 1.61 0.43
C MET A 90 -2.88 0.23 0.94
N HIS A 91 -3.64 -0.53 0.15
CA HIS A 91 -3.81 -1.95 0.37
C HIS A 91 -2.85 -2.71 -0.51
N ILE A 92 -2.07 -3.59 0.12
CA ILE A 92 -1.16 -4.50 -0.56
C ILE A 92 -1.66 -5.91 -0.24
N GLY A 93 -2.26 -6.55 -1.24
CA GLY A 93 -2.70 -7.93 -1.11
C GLY A 93 -1.54 -8.86 -0.81
N GLN A 94 -1.80 -9.94 -0.07
CA GLN A 94 -0.86 -11.04 0.09
C GLN A 94 -0.59 -11.69 -1.28
N LYS A 95 0.38 -11.19 -2.03
CA LYS A 95 0.83 -11.88 -3.24
C LYS A 95 1.63 -13.11 -2.80
N GLN A 96 1.02 -14.28 -3.00
CA GLN A 96 1.66 -15.59 -2.96
C GLN A 96 2.59 -15.76 -4.17
#